data_AF-A0A960F9J0-F1
#
_entry.id   AF-A0A960F9J0-F1
#
_cell.length_a   1.000
_cell.length_b   1.000
_cell.length_c   1.000
_cell.angle_alpha   90.00
_cell.angle_beta   90.00
_cell.angle_gamma   90.00
#
_symmetry.space_group_name_H-M   'P 1'
#
loop_
_entity.id
_entity.type
_entity.pdbx_description
1 polymer ?
#
loop_
_entity_poly.entity_id
_entity_poly.type
_entity_poly.pdbx_seq_one_letter_code
_entity_poly.pdbx_strand_id
1 'polypeptide(L)'
;MAAACAAGLASVTTAGCSSDLQRSALPVELSVGGPYRATPGQPVVLEAAVSLDGQAEVVHDLERIGAALAAYRDDHGTFPPAALSDAAGTPLLSWRVLLLPYLGDAAAALYDRVDLTRAWDDPANRPVLAEIPDAYAADWRTAGRDGDTAYAGVAGPKALFGWASASLGDGVLLHDVTDGANMTAAVGPVGAGVTIPWTAPDDVVVGDGTGLGDPDGFDAPGDVGTPLLFLDGAVRTMTDATEPSVVHSWATIAGDTCIPPEGVDMDFSVRWDLDADGKFEFAGDTAVVDAADGERTVRVQVVDDLGGVHIASTSVIGASS
;
A
#
# COMPACT_ATOMS: atom_id res chain seq x y z
N MET A 1 8.15 -13.27 -28.60
CA MET A 1 7.86 -14.69 -28.35
C MET A 1 6.83 -14.70 -27.23
N ALA A 2 5.57 -14.48 -27.58
CA ALA A 2 4.48 -14.23 -26.64
C ALA A 2 3.48 -15.39 -26.80
N ALA A 3 3.56 -16.38 -25.90
CA ALA A 3 2.56 -17.44 -25.73
C ALA A 3 3.02 -18.38 -24.61
N ALA A 4 2.63 -18.10 -23.36
CA ALA A 4 2.46 -19.12 -22.30
C ALA A 4 1.91 -18.50 -21.00
N CYS A 5 0.72 -17.87 -21.05
CA CYS A 5 -0.07 -17.59 -19.84
C CYS A 5 -1.48 -18.16 -20.07
N ALA A 6 -1.63 -19.46 -19.89
CA ALA A 6 -2.93 -20.09 -19.70
C ALA A 6 -2.73 -21.51 -19.14
N ALA A 7 -3.56 -21.82 -18.13
CA ALA A 7 -3.78 -23.10 -17.47
C ALA A 7 -2.95 -23.35 -16.20
N GLY A 8 -3.62 -23.21 -15.04
CA GLY A 8 -3.07 -23.66 -13.76
C GLY A 8 -3.91 -23.39 -12.51
N LEU A 9 -5.25 -23.26 -12.57
CA LEU A 9 -6.07 -23.25 -11.35
C LEU A 9 -6.42 -24.69 -10.96
N ALA A 10 -5.57 -25.29 -10.13
CA ALA A 10 -5.91 -26.48 -9.37
C ALA A 10 -6.42 -26.04 -7.98
N SER A 11 -7.62 -26.48 -7.64
CA SER A 11 -8.30 -26.29 -6.36
C SER A 11 -7.39 -26.63 -5.17
N VAL A 12 -7.06 -25.63 -4.36
CA VAL A 12 -6.38 -25.79 -3.07
C VAL A 12 -7.37 -26.38 -2.07
N THR A 13 -7.10 -27.59 -1.61
CA THR A 13 -7.82 -28.22 -0.50
C THR A 13 -7.25 -27.71 0.81
N THR A 14 -8.04 -26.91 1.54
CA THR A 14 -7.74 -26.45 2.90
C THR A 14 -7.59 -27.63 3.85
N ALA A 15 -6.37 -27.87 4.36
CA ALA A 15 -6.13 -28.83 5.42
C ALA A 15 -5.38 -28.16 6.58
N GLY A 16 -6.13 -27.82 7.64
CA GLY A 16 -5.60 -27.82 9.01
C GLY A 16 -5.30 -26.47 9.65
N CYS A 17 -6.28 -25.59 9.81
CA CYS A 17 -6.26 -24.61 10.90
C CYS A 17 -7.14 -25.11 12.05
N SER A 18 -6.51 -25.21 13.22
CA SER A 18 -7.15 -25.49 14.51
C SER A 18 -8.20 -24.41 14.81
N SER A 19 -9.31 -24.85 15.39
CA SER A 19 -10.49 -24.10 15.78
C SER A 19 -10.20 -22.77 16.48
N ASP A 20 -10.70 -21.67 15.93
CA ASP A 20 -11.70 -20.81 16.60
C ASP A 20 -12.21 -19.72 15.63
N LEU A 21 -13.54 -19.66 15.50
CA LEU A 21 -14.36 -18.72 14.71
C LEU A 21 -14.30 -18.89 13.17
N GLN A 22 -15.27 -19.65 12.62
CA GLN A 22 -15.81 -19.31 11.30
C GLN A 22 -16.43 -17.92 11.42
N ARG A 23 -15.64 -16.87 11.16
CA ARG A 23 -16.16 -15.51 11.05
C ARG A 23 -17.13 -15.49 9.86
N SER A 24 -18.33 -14.95 10.07
CA SER A 24 -19.32 -14.73 9.01
C SER A 24 -19.15 -13.38 8.30
N ALA A 25 -18.13 -12.61 8.69
CA ALA A 25 -17.79 -11.29 8.16
C ALA A 25 -16.35 -10.94 8.53
N LEU A 26 -15.68 -10.19 7.68
CA LEU A 26 -14.37 -9.60 7.94
C LEU A 26 -14.50 -8.37 8.86
N PRO A 27 -13.48 -8.06 9.69
CA PRO A 27 -13.46 -6.82 10.45
C PRO A 27 -13.17 -5.65 9.50
N VAL A 28 -14.21 -5.04 8.96
CA VAL A 28 -14.11 -3.96 7.95
C VAL A 28 -14.35 -2.60 8.59
N GLU A 29 -13.48 -1.65 8.29
CA GLU A 29 -13.71 -0.22 8.46
C GLU A 29 -14.27 0.36 7.16
N LEU A 30 -15.46 0.96 7.25
CA LEU A 30 -16.14 1.59 6.13
C LEU A 30 -16.40 3.06 6.44
N SER A 31 -15.76 3.95 5.68
CA SER A 31 -15.94 5.39 5.75
C SER A 31 -16.53 5.93 4.46
N VAL A 32 -17.38 6.95 4.58
CA VAL A 32 -18.07 7.59 3.45
C VAL A 32 -17.96 9.13 3.52
N GLY A 33 -17.12 9.64 4.42
CA GLY A 33 -16.89 11.08 4.63
C GLY A 33 -18.14 11.90 4.98
N GLY A 34 -18.02 13.23 4.81
CA GLY A 34 -19.11 14.18 5.04
C GLY A 34 -19.28 14.68 6.49
N PRO A 35 -20.38 15.41 6.79
CA PRO A 35 -21.48 15.73 5.89
C PRO A 35 -21.03 16.64 4.73
N TYR A 36 -21.57 16.39 3.55
CA TYR A 36 -21.27 17.15 2.34
C TYR A 36 -22.21 18.34 2.21
N ARG A 37 -21.69 19.50 1.80
CA ARG A 37 -22.46 20.72 1.59
C ARG A 37 -22.22 21.25 0.19
N ALA A 38 -23.30 21.50 -0.54
CA ALA A 38 -23.24 22.10 -1.86
C ALA A 38 -24.48 22.96 -2.13
N THR A 39 -24.43 23.77 -3.19
CA THR A 39 -25.61 24.49 -3.68
C THR A 39 -26.59 23.49 -4.30
N PRO A 40 -27.90 23.65 -4.11
CA PRO A 40 -28.90 22.80 -4.77
C PRO A 40 -28.66 22.69 -6.29
N GLY A 41 -28.70 21.46 -6.81
CA GLY A 41 -28.42 21.13 -8.21
C GLY A 41 -26.94 21.03 -8.58
N GLN A 42 -26.01 21.19 -7.64
CA GLN A 42 -24.60 20.85 -7.87
C GLN A 42 -24.33 19.38 -7.59
N PRO A 43 -23.51 18.71 -8.42
CA PRO A 43 -23.10 17.34 -8.18
C PRO A 43 -22.15 17.28 -6.98
N VAL A 44 -22.38 16.31 -6.12
CA VAL A 44 -21.50 15.93 -5.02
C VAL A 44 -20.93 14.55 -5.33
N VAL A 45 -19.60 14.47 -5.39
CA VAL A 45 -18.90 13.19 -5.49
C VAL A 45 -18.74 12.64 -4.08
N LEU A 46 -19.21 11.41 -3.90
CA LEU A 46 -19.10 10.63 -2.69
C LEU A 46 -18.06 9.53 -2.94
N GLU A 47 -17.23 9.28 -1.95
CA GLU A 47 -16.18 8.27 -2.03
C GLU A 47 -16.29 7.40 -0.78
N ALA A 48 -16.34 6.09 -0.99
CA ALA A 48 -16.32 5.09 0.07
C ALA A 48 -14.89 4.57 0.20
N ALA A 49 -14.32 4.72 1.39
CA ALA A 49 -13.07 4.08 1.76
C ALA A 49 -13.40 2.80 2.54
N VAL A 50 -12.82 1.68 2.10
CA VAL A 50 -13.02 0.36 2.68
C VAL A 50 -11.66 -0.25 2.97
N SER A 51 -11.43 -0.64 4.21
CA SER A 51 -10.22 -1.36 4.61
C SER A 51 -10.56 -2.39 5.69
N LEU A 52 -9.62 -3.27 5.99
CA LEU A 52 -9.69 -4.00 7.25
C LEU A 52 -9.47 -3.04 8.43
N ASP A 53 -9.99 -3.43 9.60
CA ASP A 53 -9.89 -2.69 10.85
C ASP A 53 -8.43 -2.36 11.19
N GLY A 54 -8.12 -1.07 11.31
CA GLY A 54 -6.77 -0.58 11.60
C GLY A 54 -5.84 -0.51 10.38
N GLN A 55 -6.33 -0.77 9.16
CA GLN A 55 -5.51 -0.70 7.94
C GLN A 55 -5.74 0.55 7.08
N ALA A 56 -6.68 1.42 7.44
CA ALA A 56 -6.98 2.62 6.64
C ALA A 56 -5.75 3.53 6.47
N GLU A 57 -4.99 3.77 7.55
CA GLU A 57 -3.75 4.54 7.51
C GLU A 57 -2.64 3.83 6.72
N VAL A 58 -2.57 2.50 6.84
CA VAL A 58 -1.61 1.68 6.10
C VAL A 58 -1.78 1.84 4.61
N VAL A 59 -3.04 1.73 4.14
CA VAL A 59 -3.39 1.90 2.73
C VAL A 59 -3.05 3.30 2.25
N HIS A 60 -3.45 4.33 3.00
CA HIS A 60 -3.19 5.72 2.65
C HIS A 60 -1.69 6.05 2.53
N ASP A 61 -0.86 5.56 3.45
CA ASP A 61 0.58 5.78 3.39
C ASP A 61 1.23 5.03 2.21
N LEU A 62 0.79 3.80 1.91
CA LEU A 62 1.24 3.07 0.73
C LEU A 62 0.86 3.79 -0.57
N GLU A 63 -0.34 4.38 -0.66
CA GLU A 63 -0.75 5.20 -1.81
C GLU A 63 0.16 6.43 -1.98
N ARG A 64 0.52 7.10 -0.87
CA ARG A 64 1.47 8.22 -0.89
C ARG A 64 2.86 7.79 -1.35
N ILE A 65 3.34 6.64 -0.88
CA ILE A 65 4.62 6.05 -1.32
C ILE A 65 4.56 5.68 -2.81
N GLY A 66 3.45 5.11 -3.28
CA GLY A 66 3.22 4.79 -4.69
C GLY A 66 3.25 6.02 -5.58
N ALA A 67 2.58 7.09 -5.17
CA ALA A 67 2.62 8.37 -5.87
C ALA A 67 4.05 8.95 -5.92
N ALA A 68 4.81 8.85 -4.82
CA ALA A 68 6.20 9.28 -4.75
C ALA A 68 7.13 8.44 -5.66
N LEU A 69 6.95 7.11 -5.70
CA LEU A 69 7.69 6.22 -6.61
C LEU A 69 7.41 6.56 -8.08
N ALA A 70 6.15 6.85 -8.42
CA ALA A 70 5.76 7.26 -9.76
C ALA A 70 6.40 8.61 -10.14
N ALA A 71 6.34 9.60 -9.25
CA ALA A 71 6.94 10.91 -9.48
C ALA A 71 8.47 10.84 -9.61
N TYR A 72 9.15 10.06 -8.77
CA TYR A 72 10.58 9.80 -8.90
C TYR A 72 10.91 9.20 -10.27
N ARG A 73 10.15 8.19 -10.71
CA ARG A 73 10.34 7.55 -12.02
C ARG A 73 10.15 8.54 -13.16
N ASP A 74 9.17 9.42 -13.06
CA ASP A 74 8.90 10.42 -14.10
C ASP A 74 10.04 11.44 -14.20
N ASP A 75 10.67 11.81 -13.07
CA ASP A 75 11.79 12.76 -13.02
C ASP A 75 13.15 12.13 -13.41
N HIS A 76 13.39 10.88 -13.01
CA HIS A 76 14.67 10.20 -13.18
C HIS A 76 14.71 9.19 -14.33
N GLY A 77 13.55 8.81 -14.88
CA GLY A 77 13.41 7.79 -15.92
C GLY A 77 13.48 6.34 -15.41
N THR A 78 13.81 6.13 -14.13
CA THR A 78 13.91 4.83 -13.45
C THR A 78 13.20 4.90 -12.11
N PHE A 79 12.76 3.76 -11.56
CA PHE A 79 12.51 3.67 -10.12
C PHE A 79 13.81 3.97 -9.33
N PRO A 80 13.72 4.35 -8.04
CA PRO A 80 14.93 4.59 -7.25
C PRO A 80 15.75 3.30 -7.09
N PRO A 81 17.09 3.39 -6.98
CA PRO A 81 17.88 2.26 -6.49
C PRO A 81 17.48 1.94 -5.06
N ALA A 82 17.68 0.69 -4.60
CA ALA A 82 17.41 0.28 -3.23
C ALA A 82 18.18 1.12 -2.21
N ALA A 83 19.40 1.49 -2.59
CA ALA A 83 20.24 2.39 -1.82
C ALA A 83 21.06 3.31 -2.73
N LEU A 84 21.23 4.55 -2.29
CA LEU A 84 22.30 5.40 -2.79
C LEU A 84 23.63 4.86 -2.22
N SER A 85 24.63 4.66 -3.05
CA SER A 85 25.96 4.21 -2.63
C SER A 85 27.07 5.21 -2.94
N ASP A 86 28.23 5.01 -2.31
CA ASP A 86 29.45 5.69 -2.73
C ASP A 86 30.02 5.09 -4.03
N ALA A 87 31.09 5.69 -4.55
CA ALA A 87 31.76 5.20 -5.76
C ALA A 87 32.38 3.80 -5.63
N ALA A 88 32.54 3.28 -4.40
CA ALA A 88 33.00 1.92 -4.13
C ALA A 88 31.83 0.91 -4.00
N GLY A 89 30.58 1.38 -4.08
CA GLY A 89 29.38 0.57 -3.94
C GLY A 89 28.91 0.39 -2.50
N THR A 90 29.49 1.09 -1.51
CA THR A 90 29.04 1.03 -0.12
C THR A 90 27.67 1.71 0.00
N PRO A 91 26.61 1.01 0.44
CA PRO A 91 25.31 1.63 0.65
C PRO A 91 25.37 2.74 1.72
N LEU A 92 24.81 3.90 1.39
CA LEU A 92 24.79 5.08 2.25
C LEU A 92 23.40 5.34 2.80
N LEU A 93 22.40 5.47 1.92
CA LEU A 93 21.05 5.92 2.26
C LEU A 93 20.00 5.08 1.53
N SER A 94 18.87 4.85 2.18
CA SER A 94 17.71 4.15 1.62
C SER A 94 17.04 4.91 0.47
N TRP A 95 16.38 4.17 -0.43
CA TRP A 95 15.37 4.70 -1.36
C TRP A 95 14.32 5.60 -0.68
N ARG A 96 13.98 5.36 0.59
CA ARG A 96 13.07 6.19 1.38
C ARG A 96 13.53 7.65 1.45
N VAL A 97 14.83 7.87 1.57
CA VAL A 97 15.41 9.23 1.55
C VAL A 97 15.25 9.87 0.18
N LEU A 98 15.39 9.10 -0.89
CA LEU A 98 15.30 9.59 -2.26
C LEU A 98 13.89 10.02 -2.64
N LEU A 99 12.86 9.50 -1.96
CA LEU A 99 11.46 9.85 -2.21
C LEU A 99 10.97 11.08 -1.44
N LEU A 100 11.71 11.58 -0.45
CA LEU A 100 11.30 12.72 0.38
C LEU A 100 10.82 13.95 -0.41
N PRO A 101 11.45 14.36 -1.54
CA PRO A 101 10.99 15.52 -2.31
C PRO A 101 9.57 15.36 -2.87
N TYR A 102 9.06 14.14 -2.97
CA TYR A 102 7.78 13.79 -3.57
C TYR A 102 6.68 13.52 -2.51
N LEU A 103 7.02 13.60 -1.22
CA LEU A 103 6.09 13.34 -0.10
C LEU A 103 5.50 14.61 0.53
N GLY A 104 5.74 15.77 -0.10
CA GLY A 104 5.23 17.08 0.32
C GLY A 104 6.31 17.98 0.94
N ASP A 105 5.95 19.24 1.19
CA ASP A 105 6.89 20.32 1.54
C ASP A 105 7.72 20.03 2.81
N ALA A 106 7.12 19.39 3.81
CA ALA A 106 7.80 19.06 5.06
C ALA A 106 8.90 18.01 4.84
N ALA A 107 8.61 16.97 4.05
CA ALA A 107 9.58 15.93 3.68
C ALA A 107 10.65 16.49 2.74
N ALA A 108 10.29 17.36 1.80
CA ALA A 108 11.25 18.05 0.94
C ALA A 108 12.25 18.91 1.75
N ALA A 109 11.78 19.65 2.75
CA ALA A 109 12.65 20.41 3.67
C ALA A 109 13.55 19.51 4.54
N LEU A 110 13.14 18.26 4.78
CA LEU A 110 13.99 17.25 5.42
C LEU A 110 15.09 16.78 4.47
N TYR A 111 14.77 16.52 3.20
CA TYR A 111 15.73 16.13 2.17
C TYR A 111 16.87 17.12 2.01
N ASP A 112 16.58 18.42 1.99
CA ASP A 112 17.57 19.50 1.87
C ASP A 112 18.62 19.51 2.99
N ARG A 113 18.37 18.81 4.10
CA ARG A 113 19.27 18.70 5.25
C ARG A 113 20.11 17.43 5.25
N VAL A 114 19.83 16.47 4.36
CA VAL A 114 20.56 15.20 4.28
C VAL A 114 21.85 15.38 3.48
N ASP A 115 22.98 14.94 4.05
CA ASP A 115 24.21 14.78 3.28
C ASP A 115 24.18 13.44 2.56
N LEU A 116 23.86 13.48 1.27
CA LEU A 116 23.77 12.31 0.39
C LEU A 116 25.10 11.55 0.21
N THR A 117 26.22 12.16 0.60
CA THR A 117 27.56 11.55 0.51
C THR A 117 27.95 10.76 1.77
N ARG A 118 27.07 10.72 2.77
CA ARG A 118 27.31 10.12 4.08
C ARG A 118 26.33 9.00 4.37
N ALA A 119 26.78 8.05 5.17
CA ALA A 119 25.96 6.96 5.65
C ALA A 119 24.75 7.49 6.44
N TRP A 120 23.69 6.70 6.46
CA TRP A 120 22.45 6.95 7.17
C TRP A 120 22.64 7.24 8.67
N ASP A 121 23.67 6.66 9.30
CA ASP A 121 24.00 6.81 10.72
C ASP A 121 25.14 7.79 11.01
N ASP A 122 25.68 8.48 9.99
CA ASP A 122 26.73 9.49 10.17
C ASP A 122 26.24 10.61 11.11
N PRO A 123 27.10 11.17 12.00
CA PRO A 123 26.74 12.29 12.85
C PRO A 123 26.10 13.49 12.13
N ALA A 124 26.40 13.70 10.84
CA ALA A 124 25.77 14.73 10.01
C ALA A 124 24.30 14.42 9.67
N ASN A 125 23.95 13.15 9.47
CA ASN A 125 22.59 12.71 9.10
C ASN A 125 21.73 12.32 10.30
N ARG A 126 22.33 12.11 11.48
CA ARG A 126 21.62 11.77 12.72
C ARG A 126 20.45 12.68 13.11
N PRO A 127 20.50 14.02 12.93
CA PRO A 127 19.35 14.87 13.23
C PRO A 127 18.14 14.54 12.36
N VAL A 128 18.36 14.16 11.09
CA VAL A 128 17.29 13.77 10.15
C VAL A 128 16.65 12.44 10.56
N LEU A 129 17.44 11.48 11.08
CA LEU A 129 16.90 10.21 11.59
C LEU A 129 15.77 10.39 12.61
N ALA A 130 15.86 11.40 13.47
CA ALA A 130 14.87 11.66 14.51
C ALA A 130 13.56 12.26 13.99
N GLU A 131 13.51 12.66 12.71
CA GLU A 131 12.36 13.29 12.06
C GLU A 131 11.80 12.34 11.00
N ILE A 132 11.11 11.29 11.42
CA ILE A 132 10.47 10.36 10.49
C ILE A 132 9.31 11.06 9.76
N PRO A 133 9.26 11.02 8.40
CA PRO A 133 8.09 11.45 7.65
C PRO A 133 6.85 10.65 8.05
N ASP A 134 5.71 11.31 8.09
CA ASP A 134 4.41 10.69 8.39
C ASP A 134 4.10 9.48 7.49
N ALA A 135 4.41 9.58 6.19
CA ALA A 135 4.26 8.48 5.23
C ALA A 135 5.08 7.22 5.55
N TYR A 136 6.06 7.30 6.46
CA TYR A 136 6.86 6.16 6.91
C TYR A 136 6.57 5.73 8.34
N ALA A 137 5.66 6.43 9.03
CA ALA A 137 5.57 6.40 10.49
C ALA A 137 4.31 5.71 11.03
N ALA A 138 3.44 5.13 10.20
CA ALA A 138 2.16 4.51 10.55
C ALA A 138 1.89 4.38 12.06
N ASP A 139 0.89 5.09 12.59
CA ASP A 139 0.69 5.31 14.03
C ASP A 139 0.51 4.00 14.82
N TRP A 140 0.01 2.93 14.18
CA TRP A 140 -0.12 1.59 14.78
C TRP A 140 1.24 0.96 15.16
N ARG A 141 2.34 1.47 14.58
CA ARG A 141 3.70 0.90 14.67
C ARG A 141 4.70 1.78 15.40
N THR A 142 4.62 3.10 15.28
CA THR A 142 5.66 4.03 15.81
C THR A 142 5.49 4.37 17.28
N ALA A 143 4.42 3.91 17.94
CA ALA A 143 4.29 4.00 19.39
C ALA A 143 5.45 3.28 20.11
N GLY A 144 6.52 4.02 20.42
CA GLY A 144 7.70 3.54 21.14
C GLY A 144 8.86 3.01 20.28
N ARG A 145 8.87 3.27 18.96
CA ARG A 145 9.98 2.94 18.05
C ARG A 145 10.58 4.19 17.43
N ASP A 146 11.43 4.85 18.19
CA ASP A 146 12.06 6.10 17.77
C ASP A 146 12.95 5.88 16.55
N GLY A 147 12.48 6.32 15.37
CA GLY A 147 13.26 6.36 14.12
C GLY A 147 13.17 5.13 13.22
N ASP A 148 12.38 4.11 13.57
CA ASP A 148 12.14 2.96 12.69
C ASP A 148 10.99 3.21 11.72
N THR A 149 11.13 2.71 10.49
CA THR A 149 10.06 2.75 9.49
C THR A 149 8.97 1.71 9.77
N ALA A 150 7.72 2.06 9.46
CA ALA A 150 6.60 1.15 9.41
C ALA A 150 6.49 0.42 8.06
N TYR A 151 7.28 0.81 7.05
CA TYR A 151 7.24 0.27 5.70
C TYR A 151 8.61 -0.10 5.18
N ALA A 152 8.69 -1.25 4.50
CA ALA A 152 9.90 -1.70 3.83
C ALA A 152 9.62 -2.03 2.37
N GLY A 153 10.67 -1.90 1.55
CA GLY A 153 10.68 -2.41 0.20
C GLY A 153 10.66 -3.94 0.18
N VAL A 154 10.12 -4.51 -0.88
CA VAL A 154 10.31 -5.92 -1.21
C VAL A 154 11.70 -6.08 -1.82
N ALA A 155 12.57 -6.75 -1.08
CA ALA A 155 13.96 -6.99 -1.46
C ALA A 155 14.21 -8.47 -1.79
N GLY A 156 15.32 -8.73 -2.47
CA GLY A 156 15.74 -10.07 -2.85
C GLY A 156 16.28 -10.15 -4.27
N PRO A 157 16.70 -11.36 -4.71
CA PRO A 157 17.14 -11.57 -6.08
C PRO A 157 16.06 -11.14 -7.07
N LYS A 158 16.43 -10.28 -8.04
CA LYS A 158 15.52 -9.75 -9.06
C LYS A 158 14.33 -8.93 -8.51
N ALA A 159 14.39 -8.44 -7.27
CA ALA A 159 13.40 -7.50 -6.74
C ALA A 159 13.62 -6.08 -7.26
N LEU A 160 12.63 -5.20 -7.11
CA LEU A 160 12.78 -3.78 -7.42
C LEU A 160 13.91 -3.17 -6.57
N PHE A 161 13.89 -3.47 -5.27
CA PHE A 161 14.89 -2.99 -4.31
C PHE A 161 16.03 -4.00 -4.14
N GLY A 162 16.68 -4.36 -5.25
CA GLY A 162 17.73 -5.39 -5.28
C GLY A 162 19.17 -4.88 -5.33
N TRP A 163 19.41 -3.58 -5.60
CA TRP A 163 20.77 -3.06 -5.78
C TRP A 163 20.95 -1.62 -5.31
N ALA A 164 22.19 -1.32 -4.93
CA ALA A 164 22.64 0.03 -4.66
C ALA A 164 23.24 0.67 -5.91
N SER A 165 23.11 1.99 -6.07
CA SER A 165 23.79 2.74 -7.13
C SER A 165 24.33 4.07 -6.61
N ALA A 166 25.45 4.51 -7.19
CA ALA A 166 26.03 5.82 -6.93
C ALA A 166 25.33 6.95 -7.70
N SER A 167 24.37 6.62 -8.57
CA SER A 167 23.60 7.56 -9.37
C SER A 167 22.11 7.47 -9.05
N LEU A 168 21.46 8.62 -8.93
CA LEU A 168 20.01 8.70 -8.71
C LEU A 168 19.22 8.12 -9.90
N GLY A 169 19.71 8.27 -11.12
CA GLY A 169 19.03 7.80 -12.34
C GLY A 169 19.44 6.40 -12.81
N ASP A 170 19.92 5.55 -11.92
CA ASP A 170 20.46 4.21 -12.24
C ASP A 170 19.77 3.11 -11.41
N GLY A 171 18.46 3.24 -11.27
CA GLY A 171 17.59 2.21 -10.71
C GLY A 171 16.88 1.40 -11.80
N VAL A 172 15.80 0.72 -11.43
CA VAL A 172 15.06 -0.19 -12.32
C VAL A 172 14.32 0.61 -13.38
N LEU A 173 14.49 0.29 -14.67
CA LEU A 173 13.64 0.87 -15.71
C LEU A 173 12.30 0.14 -15.74
N LEU A 174 11.21 0.87 -15.96
CA LEU A 174 9.88 0.25 -16.07
C LEU A 174 9.82 -0.84 -17.16
N HIS A 175 10.57 -0.68 -18.24
CA HIS A 175 10.62 -1.66 -19.33
C HIS A 175 11.31 -2.98 -18.95
N ASP A 176 12.12 -2.98 -17.88
CA ASP A 176 12.78 -4.18 -17.33
C ASP A 176 11.87 -4.94 -16.35
N VAL A 177 10.73 -4.37 -15.96
CA VAL A 177 9.69 -5.03 -15.16
C VAL A 177 8.86 -5.96 -16.07
N THR A 178 9.45 -7.09 -16.44
CA THR A 178 8.85 -8.05 -17.38
C THR A 178 7.76 -8.92 -16.76
N ASP A 179 7.72 -9.06 -15.43
CA ASP A 179 6.63 -9.76 -14.72
C ASP A 179 5.31 -8.98 -14.79
N GLY A 180 5.39 -7.67 -15.05
CA GLY A 180 4.25 -6.75 -15.13
C GLY A 180 4.11 -5.90 -13.87
N ALA A 181 3.86 -4.60 -14.05
CA ALA A 181 3.80 -3.65 -12.92
C ALA A 181 2.66 -3.96 -11.93
N ASN A 182 1.53 -4.49 -12.42
CA ASN A 182 0.40 -4.93 -11.61
C ASN A 182 0.60 -6.31 -10.94
N MET A 183 1.76 -6.91 -11.13
CA MET A 183 2.12 -8.26 -10.65
C MET A 183 3.33 -8.23 -9.70
N THR A 184 4.03 -7.10 -9.63
CA THR A 184 5.22 -6.93 -8.81
C THR A 184 4.89 -6.03 -7.61
N ALA A 185 4.98 -6.61 -6.41
CA ALA A 185 4.87 -5.88 -5.16
C ALA A 185 6.17 -5.10 -4.91
N ALA A 186 6.01 -3.84 -4.49
CA ALA A 186 7.10 -2.91 -4.26
C ALA A 186 7.33 -2.68 -2.77
N VAL A 187 6.29 -2.34 -2.01
CA VAL A 187 6.39 -1.89 -0.61
C VAL A 187 5.26 -2.51 0.20
N GLY A 188 5.54 -2.86 1.45
CA GLY A 188 4.55 -3.34 2.40
C GLY A 188 4.80 -2.85 3.83
N PRO A 189 3.78 -2.91 4.70
CA PRO A 189 3.91 -2.64 6.12
C PRO A 189 4.69 -3.77 6.81
N VAL A 190 5.55 -3.43 7.76
CA VAL A 190 6.40 -4.41 8.43
C VAL A 190 5.82 -4.88 9.77
N GLY A 191 6.06 -6.13 10.13
CA GLY A 191 5.63 -6.76 11.39
C GLY A 191 6.53 -6.51 12.60
N ALA A 192 5.99 -6.63 13.81
CA ALA A 192 6.63 -6.14 15.05
C ALA A 192 8.08 -6.64 15.33
N GLY A 193 8.55 -7.71 14.73
CA GLY A 193 9.94 -8.17 14.78
C GLY A 193 10.92 -7.33 13.95
N VAL A 194 10.44 -6.62 12.93
CA VAL A 194 11.27 -5.82 12.02
C VAL A 194 11.62 -4.45 12.64
N THR A 195 12.92 -4.15 12.68
CA THR A 195 13.53 -2.93 13.24
C THR A 195 14.48 -2.35 12.19
N ILE A 196 14.01 -1.38 11.41
CA ILE A 196 14.77 -0.76 10.32
C ILE A 196 14.70 0.76 10.51
N PRO A 197 15.84 1.44 10.80
CA PRO A 197 15.87 2.90 10.82
C PRO A 197 15.46 3.44 9.45
N TRP A 198 14.56 4.44 9.41
CA TRP A 198 13.89 4.82 8.16
C TRP A 198 14.82 5.40 7.07
N THR A 199 16.04 5.83 7.39
CA THR A 199 17.04 6.22 6.36
C THR A 199 18.03 5.10 6.01
N ALA A 200 18.03 3.98 6.75
CA ALA A 200 18.96 2.88 6.55
C ALA A 200 18.61 2.07 5.30
N PRO A 201 19.61 1.71 4.46
CA PRO A 201 19.44 0.94 3.22
C PRO A 201 19.25 -0.56 3.50
N ASP A 202 18.17 -0.89 4.21
CA ASP A 202 17.79 -2.26 4.56
C ASP A 202 16.29 -2.44 4.40
N ASP A 203 15.84 -3.62 3.98
CA ASP A 203 14.46 -3.90 3.57
C ASP A 203 14.12 -5.39 3.77
N VAL A 204 12.87 -5.81 3.57
CA VAL A 204 12.43 -7.20 3.82
C VAL A 204 12.74 -8.08 2.62
N VAL A 205 13.58 -9.10 2.83
CA VAL A 205 13.91 -10.08 1.80
C VAL A 205 12.79 -11.12 1.68
N VAL A 206 12.19 -11.22 0.48
CA VAL A 206 11.12 -12.17 0.19
C VAL A 206 11.65 -13.34 -0.63
N GLY A 207 11.58 -14.55 -0.07
CA GLY A 207 11.97 -15.81 -0.71
C GLY A 207 10.85 -16.84 -0.72
N ASP A 208 11.16 -18.07 -1.14
CA ASP A 208 10.19 -19.17 -1.30
C ASP A 208 9.38 -19.53 -0.03
N GLY A 209 9.89 -19.18 1.15
CA GLY A 209 9.26 -19.48 2.45
C GLY A 209 8.65 -18.26 3.14
N THR A 210 8.68 -17.08 2.53
CA THR A 210 8.19 -15.84 3.12
C THR A 210 6.67 -15.74 2.94
N GLY A 211 5.94 -15.70 4.05
CA GLY A 211 4.49 -15.48 4.07
C GLY A 211 4.12 -14.01 4.35
N LEU A 212 2.82 -13.76 4.45
CA LEU A 212 2.24 -12.51 4.94
C LEU A 212 1.68 -12.73 6.36
N GLY A 213 1.43 -11.64 7.09
CA GLY A 213 1.10 -11.71 8.52
C GLY A 213 2.25 -12.24 9.37
N ASP A 214 3.50 -12.05 8.93
CA ASP A 214 4.69 -12.50 9.64
C ASP A 214 5.27 -11.34 10.49
N PRO A 215 5.30 -11.46 11.83
CA PRO A 215 5.93 -10.46 12.68
C PRO A 215 7.38 -10.16 12.29
N ASP A 216 8.13 -11.10 11.71
CA ASP A 216 9.51 -10.88 11.28
C ASP A 216 9.63 -10.43 9.81
N GLY A 217 8.52 -10.13 9.14
CA GLY A 217 8.44 -9.75 7.72
C GLY A 217 7.37 -8.69 7.44
N PHE A 218 6.53 -8.95 6.42
CA PHE A 218 5.39 -8.09 6.08
C PHE A 218 4.15 -8.51 6.87
N ASP A 219 3.52 -7.54 7.52
CA ASP A 219 2.41 -7.76 8.44
C ASP A 219 1.67 -6.43 8.68
N ALA A 220 0.38 -6.52 8.96
CA ALA A 220 -0.51 -5.40 9.15
C ALA A 220 -1.54 -5.70 10.26
N PRO A 221 -2.14 -4.68 10.88
CA PRO A 221 -3.18 -4.90 11.88
C PRO A 221 -4.32 -5.79 11.36
N GLY A 222 -4.78 -6.72 12.21
CA GLY A 222 -5.99 -7.51 11.94
C GLY A 222 -5.76 -8.99 11.68
N ASP A 223 -4.52 -9.45 11.45
CA ASP A 223 -4.10 -10.86 11.27
C ASP A 223 -4.94 -11.66 10.24
N VAL A 224 -5.44 -10.98 9.19
CA VAL A 224 -6.28 -11.61 8.15
C VAL A 224 -5.79 -11.28 6.74
N GLY A 225 -5.20 -10.10 6.55
CA GLY A 225 -4.64 -9.68 5.29
C GLY A 225 -3.62 -8.56 5.46
N THR A 226 -2.74 -8.43 4.48
CA THR A 226 -1.64 -7.47 4.47
C THR A 226 -1.74 -6.60 3.21
N PRO A 227 -1.92 -5.27 3.34
CA PRO A 227 -1.86 -4.35 2.21
C PRO A 227 -0.46 -4.30 1.60
N LEU A 228 -0.36 -4.46 0.29
CA LEU A 228 0.88 -4.32 -0.48
C LEU A 228 0.70 -3.31 -1.60
N LEU A 229 1.69 -2.45 -1.79
CA LEU A 229 1.78 -1.55 -2.93
C LEU A 229 2.40 -2.28 -4.12
N PHE A 230 1.75 -2.23 -5.27
CA PHE A 230 2.24 -2.75 -6.55
C PHE A 230 2.83 -1.62 -7.42
N LEU A 231 3.67 -1.98 -8.41
CA LEU A 231 4.37 -1.01 -9.26
C LEU A 231 3.47 -0.24 -10.22
N ASP A 232 2.22 -0.69 -10.43
CA ASP A 232 1.18 0.07 -11.12
C ASP A 232 0.56 1.18 -10.26
N GLY A 233 0.93 1.24 -8.98
CA GLY A 233 0.45 2.20 -7.99
C GLY A 233 -0.77 1.72 -7.20
N ALA A 234 -1.31 0.54 -7.51
CA ALA A 234 -2.42 -0.02 -6.77
C ALA A 234 -1.96 -0.55 -5.40
N VAL A 235 -2.76 -0.30 -4.37
CA VAL A 235 -2.64 -0.96 -3.07
C VAL A 235 -3.67 -2.08 -3.01
N ARG A 236 -3.23 -3.29 -2.69
CA ARG A 236 -4.07 -4.50 -2.65
C ARG A 236 -3.89 -5.19 -1.31
N THR A 237 -4.99 -5.61 -0.69
CA THR A 237 -4.94 -6.29 0.60
C THR A 237 -4.95 -7.79 0.37
N MET A 238 -3.78 -8.40 0.48
CA MET A 238 -3.60 -9.83 0.21
C MET A 238 -3.93 -10.64 1.45
N THR A 239 -4.63 -11.76 1.35
CA THR A 239 -4.89 -12.60 2.53
C THR A 239 -3.59 -13.14 3.14
N ASP A 240 -3.49 -13.16 4.48
CA ASP A 240 -2.33 -13.71 5.18
C ASP A 240 -2.21 -15.24 5.01
N ALA A 241 -3.28 -15.89 4.56
CA ALA A 241 -3.28 -17.31 4.17
C ALA A 241 -2.67 -17.56 2.78
N THR A 242 -2.17 -16.52 2.09
CA THR A 242 -1.54 -16.66 0.78
C THR A 242 -0.31 -17.58 0.88
N GLU A 243 -0.27 -18.59 0.01
CA GLU A 243 0.86 -19.52 -0.06
C GLU A 243 2.19 -18.78 -0.32
N PRO A 244 3.28 -19.06 0.42
CA PRO A 244 4.56 -18.35 0.28
C PRO A 244 5.13 -18.30 -1.14
N SER A 245 4.93 -19.37 -1.92
CA SER A 245 5.34 -19.40 -3.33
C SER A 245 4.61 -18.37 -4.21
N VAL A 246 3.37 -18.01 -3.86
CA VAL A 246 2.59 -16.96 -4.53
C VAL A 246 3.14 -15.60 -4.12
N VAL A 247 3.40 -15.38 -2.83
CA VAL A 247 4.03 -14.15 -2.32
C VAL A 247 5.39 -13.92 -3.00
N HIS A 248 6.22 -14.96 -3.11
CA HIS A 248 7.50 -14.87 -3.79
C HIS A 248 7.37 -14.51 -5.28
N SER A 249 6.30 -14.94 -5.95
CA SER A 249 6.07 -14.60 -7.36
C SER A 249 5.80 -13.11 -7.59
N TRP A 250 5.38 -12.36 -6.56
CA TRP A 250 5.21 -10.91 -6.62
C TRP A 250 6.49 -10.15 -6.28
N ALA A 251 7.50 -10.81 -5.72
CA ALA A 251 8.71 -10.16 -5.23
C ALA A 251 9.73 -9.85 -6.34
N THR A 252 9.47 -10.28 -7.57
CA THR A 252 10.42 -10.14 -8.69
C THR A 252 9.91 -9.20 -9.77
N ILE A 253 10.85 -8.53 -10.45
CA ILE A 253 10.58 -7.75 -11.66
C ILE A 253 10.68 -8.62 -12.93
N ALA A 254 11.41 -9.73 -12.85
CA ALA A 254 11.73 -10.63 -13.98
C ALA A 254 11.96 -12.09 -13.52
N GLY A 255 10.99 -12.61 -12.77
CA GLY A 255 10.95 -13.95 -12.22
C GLY A 255 10.66 -15.03 -13.26
N ASP A 256 10.73 -16.28 -12.79
CA ASP A 256 10.40 -17.45 -13.63
C ASP A 256 8.93 -17.87 -13.48
N THR A 257 8.21 -17.27 -12.53
CA THR A 257 6.79 -17.54 -12.21
C THR A 257 6.08 -16.22 -11.94
N CYS A 258 4.87 -16.06 -12.50
CA CYS A 258 4.03 -14.89 -12.29
C CYS A 258 2.61 -15.37 -11.95
N ILE A 259 2.14 -15.12 -10.73
CA ILE A 259 0.79 -15.51 -10.27
C ILE A 259 -0.03 -14.25 -10.01
N PRO A 260 -1.19 -14.05 -10.66
CA PRO A 260 -1.97 -12.82 -10.49
C PRO A 260 -2.42 -12.59 -9.05
N PRO A 261 -2.25 -11.37 -8.50
CA PRO A 261 -2.72 -11.05 -7.15
C PRO A 261 -4.24 -11.08 -7.05
N GLU A 262 -4.97 -10.78 -8.14
CA GLU A 262 -6.44 -10.75 -8.19
C GLU A 262 -7.14 -12.04 -7.69
N GLY A 263 -6.46 -13.19 -7.68
CA GLY A 263 -7.04 -14.45 -7.17
C GLY A 263 -7.01 -14.60 -5.64
N VAL A 264 -6.29 -13.73 -4.94
CA VAL A 264 -6.03 -13.77 -3.48
C VAL A 264 -6.06 -12.37 -2.83
N ASP A 265 -6.41 -11.35 -3.62
CA ASP A 265 -6.76 -10.00 -3.17
C ASP A 265 -8.11 -10.08 -2.44
N MET A 266 -8.22 -9.36 -1.32
CA MET A 266 -9.47 -9.33 -0.57
C MET A 266 -10.44 -8.39 -1.26
N ASP A 267 -11.47 -8.96 -1.88
CA ASP A 267 -12.43 -8.21 -2.67
C ASP A 267 -13.54 -7.63 -1.77
N PHE A 268 -13.87 -6.37 -2.06
CA PHE A 268 -14.99 -5.66 -1.44
C PHE A 268 -15.93 -5.18 -2.55
N SER A 269 -17.19 -5.63 -2.50
CA SER A 269 -18.20 -5.11 -3.42
C SER A 269 -18.92 -3.92 -2.81
N VAL A 270 -18.67 -2.74 -3.37
CA VAL A 270 -19.26 -1.47 -2.91
C VAL A 270 -20.50 -1.14 -3.72
N ARG A 271 -21.61 -0.83 -3.03
CA ARG A 271 -22.85 -0.35 -3.65
C ARG A 271 -23.50 0.77 -2.85
N TRP A 272 -24.24 1.64 -3.54
CA TRP A 272 -24.86 2.83 -2.96
C TRP A 272 -26.37 2.83 -3.09
N ASP A 273 -27.00 3.36 -2.05
CA ASP A 273 -28.39 3.74 -1.96
C ASP A 273 -28.44 5.28 -1.79
N LEU A 274 -28.62 5.98 -2.91
CA LEU A 274 -28.49 7.44 -3.00
C LEU A 274 -29.81 8.19 -2.68
N ASP A 275 -30.93 7.49 -2.62
CA ASP A 275 -32.26 8.06 -2.34
C ASP A 275 -32.89 7.55 -1.03
N ALA A 276 -32.17 6.68 -0.32
CA ALA A 276 -32.56 6.07 0.95
C ALA A 276 -33.80 5.16 0.85
N ASP A 277 -34.08 4.58 -0.32
CA ASP A 277 -35.22 3.66 -0.51
C ASP A 277 -34.93 2.22 0.00
N GLY A 278 -33.68 1.93 0.35
CA GLY A 278 -33.22 0.63 0.85
C GLY A 278 -32.65 -0.29 -0.23
N LYS A 279 -32.53 0.17 -1.48
CA LYS A 279 -31.92 -0.56 -2.59
C LYS A 279 -30.54 0.01 -2.92
N PHE A 280 -29.55 -0.86 -2.93
CA PHE A 280 -28.17 -0.52 -3.28
C PHE A 280 -27.94 -0.78 -4.78
N GLU A 281 -28.35 0.18 -5.61
CA GLU A 281 -28.45 0.01 -7.06
C GLU A 281 -27.20 0.49 -7.83
N PHE A 282 -26.41 1.38 -7.25
CA PHE A 282 -25.22 1.95 -7.88
C PHE A 282 -23.97 1.23 -7.40
N ALA A 283 -23.18 0.65 -8.28
CA ALA A 283 -21.94 -0.05 -7.92
C ALA A 283 -20.71 0.84 -8.10
N GLY A 284 -19.70 0.64 -7.27
CA GLY A 284 -18.43 1.37 -7.30
C GLY A 284 -18.06 1.95 -5.95
N ASP A 285 -16.77 2.20 -5.76
CA ASP A 285 -16.19 2.94 -4.64
C ASP A 285 -16.58 4.43 -4.64
N THR A 286 -17.02 4.96 -5.78
CA THR A 286 -17.47 6.33 -5.95
C THR A 286 -18.92 6.39 -6.44
N ALA A 287 -19.64 7.44 -6.01
CA ALA A 287 -20.98 7.74 -6.49
C ALA A 287 -21.19 9.25 -6.62
N VAL A 288 -22.09 9.65 -7.51
CA VAL A 288 -22.44 11.06 -7.72
C VAL A 288 -23.91 11.26 -7.40
N VAL A 289 -24.20 12.25 -6.57
CA VAL A 289 -25.57 12.67 -6.25
C VAL A 289 -25.70 14.18 -6.36
N ASP A 290 -26.79 14.66 -6.96
CA ASP A 290 -27.09 16.09 -6.97
C ASP A 290 -27.61 16.53 -5.61
N ALA A 291 -27.03 17.60 -5.06
CA ALA A 291 -27.52 18.19 -3.82
C ALA A 291 -28.96 18.69 -4.02
N ALA A 292 -29.89 18.20 -3.21
CA ALA A 292 -31.27 18.68 -3.18
C ALA A 292 -31.45 19.69 -2.05
N ASP A 293 -32.49 20.53 -2.13
CA ASP A 293 -32.84 21.42 -1.02
C ASP A 293 -33.03 20.64 0.28
N GLY A 294 -32.30 21.04 1.33
CA GLY A 294 -32.33 20.38 2.63
C GLY A 294 -31.29 19.26 2.76
N GLU A 295 -31.49 18.40 3.77
CA GLU A 295 -30.59 17.30 4.09
C GLU A 295 -31.15 15.99 3.54
N ARG A 296 -30.30 15.23 2.82
CA ARG A 296 -30.59 13.88 2.35
C ARG A 296 -29.55 12.92 2.91
N THR A 297 -30.01 11.81 3.47
CA THR A 297 -29.15 10.69 3.83
C THR A 297 -28.87 9.85 2.60
N VAL A 298 -27.60 9.49 2.40
CA VAL A 298 -27.16 8.48 1.44
C VAL A 298 -26.51 7.34 2.21
N ARG A 299 -26.63 6.11 1.70
CA ARG A 299 -26.05 4.92 2.31
C ARG A 299 -25.13 4.23 1.34
N VAL A 300 -24.07 3.64 1.88
CA VAL A 300 -23.17 2.74 1.16
C VAL A 300 -23.17 1.39 1.86
N GLN A 301 -23.17 0.33 1.06
CA GLN A 301 -23.04 -1.06 1.47
C GLN A 301 -21.76 -1.63 0.90
N VAL A 302 -21.04 -2.34 1.75
CA VAL A 302 -19.93 -3.21 1.35
C VAL A 302 -20.33 -4.65 1.65
N VAL A 303 -20.14 -5.53 0.68
CA VAL A 303 -20.13 -6.97 0.93
C VAL A 303 -18.71 -7.48 0.80
N ASP A 304 -18.22 -8.11 1.86
CA ASP A 304 -16.88 -8.68 1.96
C ASP A 304 -16.81 -10.12 1.43
N ASP A 305 -15.60 -10.64 1.24
CA ASP A 305 -15.37 -11.99 0.68
C ASP A 305 -15.95 -13.15 1.48
N LEU A 306 -16.23 -12.96 2.77
CA LEU A 306 -16.89 -13.96 3.61
C LEU A 306 -18.42 -13.83 3.54
N GLY A 307 -18.94 -12.92 2.71
CA GLY A 307 -20.35 -12.60 2.60
C GLY A 307 -20.88 -11.69 3.71
N GLY A 308 -19.98 -11.09 4.51
CA GLY A 308 -20.33 -10.11 5.52
C GLY A 308 -20.84 -8.82 4.89
N VAL A 309 -21.85 -8.20 5.49
CA VAL A 309 -22.49 -6.98 4.97
C VAL A 309 -22.26 -5.84 5.95
N HIS A 310 -21.65 -4.76 5.46
CA HIS A 310 -21.32 -3.56 6.22
C HIS A 310 -22.03 -2.36 5.59
N ILE A 311 -22.63 -1.48 6.39
CA ILE A 311 -23.38 -0.33 5.90
C ILE A 311 -22.95 0.92 6.66
N ALA A 312 -22.63 1.98 5.93
CA ALA A 312 -22.41 3.31 6.46
C ALA A 312 -23.36 4.32 5.80
N SER A 313 -23.50 5.48 6.41
CA SER A 313 -24.35 6.55 5.92
C SER A 313 -23.72 7.92 6.12
N THR A 314 -23.97 8.83 5.19
CA THR A 314 -23.61 10.25 5.32
C THR A 314 -24.77 11.13 4.87
N SER A 315 -24.62 12.43 5.09
CA SER A 315 -25.60 13.44 4.72
C SER A 315 -25.06 14.34 3.61
N VAL A 316 -25.89 14.56 2.59
CA VAL A 316 -25.68 15.58 1.56
C VAL A 316 -26.69 16.71 1.81
N ILE A 317 -26.17 17.91 2.03
CA ILE A 317 -26.95 19.07 2.44
C ILE A 317 -26.90 20.13 1.34
N GLY A 318 -28.03 20.32 0.65
CA GLY A 318 -28.21 21.46 -0.25
C GLY A 318 -28.61 22.70 0.55
N ALA A 319 -27.70 23.65 0.64
CA ALA A 319 -27.95 24.94 1.29
C ALA A 319 -28.01 26.05 0.22
N SER A 320 -29.14 26.74 0.17
CA SER A 320 -29.23 28.03 -0.54
C SER A 320 -28.42 29.06 0.24
N SER A 321 -27.49 29.75 -0.43
CA SER A 321 -26.70 30.86 0.12
C SER A 321 -27.57 32.01 0.60
#